data_AF-A0A4V1UUM7-F1
#
_entry.id   AF-A0A4V1UUM7-F1
#
_cell.length_a   1.000
_cell.length_b   1.000
_cell.length_c   1.000
_cell.angle_alpha   90.00
_cell.angle_beta   90.00
_cell.angle_gamma   90.00
#
_symmetry.space_group_name_H-M   'P 1'
#
loop_
_entity.id
_entity.type
_entity.pdbx_description
1 polymer ?
#
loop_
_entity_poly.entity_id
_entity_poly.type
_entity_poly.pdbx_seq_one_letter_code
_entity_poly.pdbx_strand_id
1 'polypeptide(L)'
;MISSGVASYEPSMGGEENPFQSVMQVANQLPLGPTSYGAIEMPVLDAFFPAPLVGYSKVTVTSVKKNIPAGKKSRSGIGKQVTEYFTAKDYPVYYTHTSFDGSSDKQLHSPFRGSFLSKHEFDSRAVSQGFLVVNNDMHGQIKSQSSYAENDPLTRINYTRNYYRNTGEKGLDEKFDFAHASLGGQVKPGNMGIDIEIMTDTREFSVKSNSEEVQAQVDLLFLTLITIPIPTAYPVQSVTENTYRAVTTTKTVTYHAVLDSVVVIDKGSTVSTKNLVYDAETGAVVVNRTNNEFDKPIYTVNYPAYWAYSGMGLAYKNIDAVYNNVNFLDGKIVSGNVPDLVFESGDELLLMNTGVAPAGCALKLVSGDSVRMLWAFDRKRNSHSLANSTFP
;
A
#
# COMPACT_ATOMS: atom_id res chain seq x y z
N MET A 1 -30.59 -22.93 -5.36
CA MET A 1 -29.42 -22.07 -5.50
C MET A 1 -28.26 -22.95 -5.91
N ILE A 2 -27.53 -22.59 -6.96
CA ILE A 2 -26.29 -23.26 -7.35
C ILE A 2 -25.23 -22.17 -7.33
N SER A 3 -24.15 -22.39 -6.58
CA SER A 3 -23.07 -21.43 -6.37
C SER A 3 -21.71 -22.11 -6.49
N SER A 4 -20.77 -21.48 -7.19
CA SER A 4 -19.37 -21.90 -7.25
C SER A 4 -18.52 -20.93 -6.42
N GLY A 5 -17.90 -21.42 -5.35
CA GLY A 5 -17.03 -20.63 -4.47
C GLY A 5 -15.56 -20.70 -4.87
N VAL A 6 -14.80 -19.66 -4.54
CA VAL A 6 -13.34 -19.62 -4.65
C VAL A 6 -12.82 -19.03 -3.34
N ALA A 7 -11.88 -19.70 -2.69
CA ALA A 7 -11.19 -19.17 -1.53
C ALA A 7 -10.17 -18.11 -1.96
N SER A 8 -10.09 -17.01 -1.22
CA SER A 8 -9.08 -15.96 -1.43
C SER A 8 -7.71 -16.39 -0.90
N TYR A 9 -7.69 -17.07 0.25
CA TYR A 9 -6.51 -17.66 0.86
C TYR A 9 -6.93 -18.73 1.87
N GLU A 10 -5.99 -19.58 2.29
CA GLU A 10 -6.23 -20.60 3.32
C GLU A 10 -5.84 -20.08 4.72
N PRO A 11 -6.52 -20.53 5.78
CA PRO A 11 -6.09 -20.20 7.14
C PRO A 11 -4.67 -20.69 7.41
N SER A 12 -3.89 -19.91 8.15
CA SER A 12 -2.52 -20.30 8.56
C SER A 12 -2.48 -21.57 9.40
N MET A 13 -3.55 -21.85 10.15
CA MET A 13 -3.72 -23.09 10.90
C MET A 13 -4.23 -24.19 9.97
N GLY A 14 -3.38 -25.17 9.67
CA GLY A 14 -3.69 -26.27 8.73
C GLY A 14 -3.37 -25.97 7.27
N GLY A 15 -2.56 -24.94 6.99
CA GLY A 15 -2.20 -24.52 5.63
C GLY A 15 -1.18 -25.42 4.90
N GLU A 16 -0.88 -26.62 5.41
CA GLU A 16 0.08 -27.55 4.81
C GLU A 16 -0.34 -28.02 3.41
N GLU A 17 -1.63 -27.97 3.09
CA GLU A 17 -2.19 -28.30 1.77
C GLU A 17 -2.29 -27.09 0.82
N ASN A 18 -1.90 -25.90 1.28
CA ASN A 18 -2.05 -24.67 0.51
C ASN A 18 -1.14 -24.70 -0.73
N PRO A 19 -1.68 -24.55 -1.95
CA PRO A 19 -0.89 -24.60 -3.18
C PRO A 19 0.13 -23.46 -3.32
N PHE A 20 0.02 -22.40 -2.52
CA PHE A 20 1.02 -21.32 -2.48
C PHE A 20 2.26 -21.69 -1.65
N GLN A 21 2.17 -22.68 -0.77
CA GLN A 21 3.31 -23.13 0.01
C GLN A 21 4.30 -23.91 -0.85
N SER A 22 5.55 -23.47 -0.86
CA SER A 22 6.66 -24.12 -1.54
C SER A 22 7.92 -24.07 -0.67
N VAL A 23 8.90 -24.92 -0.93
CA VAL A 23 10.13 -24.95 -0.15
C VAL A 23 11.30 -24.46 -0.98
N MET A 24 12.00 -23.43 -0.47
CA MET A 24 13.29 -23.03 -0.98
C MET A 24 14.41 -23.72 -0.19
N GLN A 25 15.30 -24.41 -0.89
CA GLN A 25 16.49 -25.00 -0.27
C GLN A 25 17.63 -23.99 -0.25
N VAL A 26 18.24 -23.80 0.92
CA VAL A 26 19.40 -22.94 1.14
C VAL A 26 20.61 -23.82 1.41
N ALA A 27 21.60 -23.77 0.51
CA ALA A 27 22.84 -24.51 0.67
C ALA A 27 23.89 -23.61 1.35
N ASN A 28 24.47 -24.09 2.45
CA ASN A 28 25.62 -23.47 3.09
C ASN A 28 26.87 -24.28 2.74
N GLN A 29 27.75 -23.68 1.94
CA GLN A 29 29.00 -24.30 1.50
C GLN A 29 30.16 -23.73 2.32
N LEU A 30 30.89 -24.63 2.99
CA LEU A 30 32.13 -24.30 3.65
C LEU A 30 33.30 -24.68 2.72
N PRO A 31 34.36 -23.84 2.61
CA PRO A 31 35.57 -24.23 1.88
C PRO A 31 36.13 -25.54 2.43
N LEU A 32 36.26 -26.57 1.58
CA LEU A 32 36.75 -27.92 1.94
C LEU A 32 35.90 -28.66 3.00
N GLY A 33 34.67 -28.21 3.28
CA GLY A 33 33.74 -28.86 4.20
C GLY A 33 32.52 -29.46 3.48
N PRO A 34 31.74 -30.31 4.17
CA PRO A 34 30.47 -30.81 3.63
C PRO A 34 29.45 -29.67 3.52
N THR A 35 28.69 -29.65 2.42
CA THR A 35 27.58 -28.71 2.21
C THR A 35 26.41 -29.08 3.12
N SER A 36 25.95 -28.12 3.93
CA SER A 36 24.71 -28.26 4.71
C SER A 36 23.53 -27.70 3.92
N TYR A 37 22.39 -28.38 3.94
CA TYR A 37 21.16 -27.93 3.28
C TYR A 37 20.12 -27.59 4.34
N GLY A 38 19.64 -26.35 4.32
CA GLY A 38 18.46 -25.89 5.03
C GLY A 38 17.26 -25.77 4.09
N ALA A 39 16.06 -25.77 4.66
CA ALA A 39 14.80 -25.56 3.94
C ALA A 39 14.07 -24.37 4.57
N ILE A 40 13.53 -23.48 3.74
CA ILE A 40 12.69 -22.35 4.14
C ILE A 40 11.36 -22.48 3.41
N GLU A 41 10.26 -22.38 4.15
CA GLU A 41 8.92 -22.33 3.59
C GLU A 41 8.66 -20.96 2.96
N MET A 42 8.13 -20.99 1.75
CA MET A 42 7.75 -19.84 0.93
C MET A 42 6.24 -19.87 0.73
N PRO A 43 5.56 -18.71 0.69
CA PRO A 43 6.11 -17.36 0.82
C PRO A 43 6.43 -16.99 2.27
N VAL A 44 7.58 -16.35 2.52
CA VAL A 44 8.02 -15.89 3.87
C VAL A 44 7.07 -14.85 4.46
N LEU A 45 6.34 -14.12 3.61
CA LEU A 45 5.48 -13.00 3.96
C LEU A 45 3.99 -13.33 3.81
N ASP A 46 3.62 -14.54 4.21
CA ASP A 46 2.23 -15.01 4.17
C ASP A 46 1.27 -14.08 4.95
N ALA A 47 1.75 -13.44 6.03
CA ALA A 47 0.93 -12.50 6.80
C ALA A 47 0.37 -11.30 6.00
N PHE A 48 0.94 -10.98 4.83
CA PHE A 48 0.48 -9.90 3.95
C PHE A 48 -0.50 -10.39 2.87
N PHE A 49 -0.80 -11.69 2.82
CA PHE A 49 -1.81 -12.24 1.92
C PHE A 49 -3.22 -11.85 2.39
N PRO A 50 -4.22 -11.86 1.48
CA PRO A 50 -5.59 -11.53 1.85
C PRO A 50 -6.11 -12.51 2.89
N ALA A 51 -7.03 -12.05 3.73
CA ALA A 51 -7.63 -12.87 4.76
C ALA A 51 -8.32 -14.13 4.17
N PRO A 52 -8.33 -15.25 4.91
CA PRO A 52 -8.95 -16.48 4.45
C PRO A 52 -10.48 -16.33 4.42
N LEU A 53 -11.02 -16.11 3.23
CA LEU A 53 -12.45 -15.95 2.98
C LEU A 53 -12.86 -16.63 1.67
N VAL A 54 -14.11 -17.07 1.61
CA VAL A 54 -14.66 -17.74 0.42
C VAL A 54 -15.68 -16.83 -0.24
N GLY A 55 -15.39 -16.40 -1.47
CA GLY A 55 -16.30 -15.63 -2.31
C GLY A 55 -16.96 -16.50 -3.37
N TYR A 56 -18.19 -16.18 -3.75
CA TYR A 56 -18.89 -16.87 -4.83
C TYR A 56 -18.55 -16.24 -6.18
N SER A 57 -18.04 -17.03 -7.13
CA SER A 57 -17.86 -16.59 -8.52
C SER A 57 -19.19 -16.42 -9.26
N LYS A 58 -20.21 -17.20 -8.91
CA LYS A 58 -21.51 -17.19 -9.56
C LYS A 58 -22.61 -17.55 -8.59
N VAL A 59 -23.64 -16.72 -8.52
CA VAL A 59 -24.84 -16.94 -7.72
C VAL A 59 -26.05 -16.95 -8.65
N THR A 60 -26.76 -18.07 -8.67
CA THR A 60 -28.01 -18.23 -9.43
C THR A 60 -29.20 -18.25 -8.48
N VAL A 61 -30.08 -17.26 -8.62
CA VAL A 61 -31.36 -17.17 -7.93
C VAL A 61 -32.47 -17.60 -8.88
N THR A 62 -33.26 -18.56 -8.45
CA THR A 62 -34.42 -19.09 -9.18
C THR A 62 -35.54 -19.32 -8.18
N SER A 63 -36.79 -19.19 -8.62
CA SER A 63 -37.93 -19.59 -7.81
C SER A 63 -37.82 -21.06 -7.39
N VAL A 64 -38.21 -21.37 -6.16
CA VAL A 64 -38.38 -22.76 -5.73
C VAL A 64 -39.46 -23.38 -6.60
N LYS A 65 -39.16 -24.52 -7.24
CA LYS A 65 -40.14 -25.25 -8.04
C LYS A 65 -41.30 -25.65 -7.12
N LYS A 66 -42.50 -25.09 -7.30
CA LYS A 66 -43.72 -25.75 -6.81
C LYS A 66 -43.80 -27.11 -7.52
N ASN A 67 -44.23 -28.16 -6.83
CA ASN A 67 -44.49 -29.47 -7.42
C ASN A 67 -45.58 -29.34 -8.49
N ILE A 68 -45.18 -28.98 -9.70
CA ILE A 68 -46.06 -28.86 -10.84
C ILE A 68 -46.04 -30.23 -11.53
N PRO A 69 -47.22 -30.87 -11.74
CA PRO A 69 -47.31 -32.14 -12.46
C PRO A 69 -46.62 -32.05 -13.82
N ALA A 70 -45.95 -33.12 -14.23
CA ALA A 70 -45.31 -33.21 -15.54
C ALA A 70 -46.30 -32.78 -16.65
N GLY A 71 -45.91 -31.80 -17.46
CA GLY A 71 -46.72 -31.28 -18.56
C GLY A 71 -47.46 -29.96 -18.30
N LYS A 72 -47.44 -29.40 -17.08
CA LYS A 72 -47.96 -28.04 -16.83
C LYS A 72 -46.83 -27.02 -16.69
N LYS A 73 -46.93 -25.90 -17.41
CA LYS A 73 -46.02 -24.75 -17.25
C LYS A 73 -46.44 -23.92 -16.05
N SER A 74 -45.47 -23.46 -15.25
CA SER A 74 -45.73 -22.49 -14.18
C SER A 74 -46.29 -21.21 -14.81
N ARG A 75 -47.52 -20.82 -14.47
CA ARG A 75 -48.16 -19.61 -15.03
C ARG A 75 -47.54 -18.30 -14.49
N SER A 76 -46.67 -18.37 -13.49
CA SER A 76 -46.10 -17.22 -12.78
C SER A 76 -44.66 -17.46 -12.31
N GLY A 77 -43.79 -17.97 -13.19
CA GLY A 77 -42.36 -18.09 -12.90
C GLY A 77 -41.65 -16.74 -13.02
N ILE A 78 -40.86 -16.36 -12.01
CA ILE A 78 -40.11 -15.09 -11.94
C ILE A 78 -38.82 -15.14 -12.80
N GLY A 79 -38.55 -16.27 -13.48
CA GLY A 79 -37.34 -16.46 -14.27
C GLY A 79 -36.11 -16.74 -13.39
N LYS A 80 -34.93 -16.50 -13.96
CA LYS A 80 -33.64 -16.74 -13.32
C LYS A 80 -32.82 -15.46 -13.31
N GLN A 81 -32.23 -15.13 -12.16
CA GLN A 81 -31.25 -14.07 -12.04
C GLN A 81 -29.88 -14.69 -11.74
N VAL A 82 -28.85 -14.23 -12.45
CA VAL A 82 -27.47 -14.68 -12.29
C VAL A 82 -26.59 -13.47 -12.03
N THR A 83 -25.94 -13.47 -10.89
CA THR A 83 -24.88 -12.52 -10.55
C THR A 83 -23.55 -13.24 -10.56
N GLU A 84 -22.58 -12.70 -11.28
CA GLU A 84 -21.21 -13.18 -11.35
C GLU A 84 -20.29 -12.15 -10.70
N TYR A 85 -19.30 -12.64 -9.96
CA TYR A 85 -18.32 -11.81 -9.25
C TYR A 85 -16.91 -12.19 -9.70
N PHE A 86 -15.99 -11.24 -9.62
CA PHE A 86 -14.57 -11.50 -9.74
C PHE A 86 -14.08 -12.23 -8.49
N THR A 87 -13.10 -13.11 -8.68
CA THR A 87 -12.57 -13.95 -7.60
C THR A 87 -11.05 -13.97 -7.64
N ALA A 88 -10.41 -14.47 -6.57
CA ALA A 88 -8.96 -14.66 -6.49
C ALA A 88 -8.41 -15.62 -7.55
N LYS A 89 -9.28 -16.41 -8.21
CA LYS A 89 -8.93 -17.20 -9.39
C LYS A 89 -8.65 -16.33 -10.62
N ASP A 90 -9.42 -15.26 -10.78
CA ASP A 90 -9.26 -14.32 -11.90
C ASP A 90 -8.09 -13.36 -11.64
N TYR A 91 -7.96 -12.88 -10.39
CA TYR A 91 -6.92 -11.95 -9.96
C TYR A 91 -6.16 -12.52 -8.75
N PRO A 92 -5.15 -13.38 -8.98
CA PRO A 92 -4.37 -13.97 -7.90
C PRO A 92 -3.43 -12.96 -7.26
N VAL A 93 -3.02 -13.26 -6.03
CA VAL A 93 -1.93 -12.55 -5.34
C VAL A 93 -0.61 -12.92 -5.99
N TYR A 94 0.27 -11.94 -6.16
CA TYR A 94 1.60 -12.16 -6.70
C TYR A 94 2.66 -11.90 -5.63
N TYR A 95 3.61 -12.81 -5.50
CA TYR A 95 4.74 -12.67 -4.58
C TYR A 95 6.05 -12.90 -5.33
N THR A 96 7.08 -12.15 -4.96
CA THR A 96 8.44 -12.34 -5.46
C THR A 96 9.48 -11.89 -4.43
N HIS A 97 10.71 -12.35 -4.61
CA HIS A 97 11.83 -12.02 -3.74
C HIS A 97 13.11 -11.86 -4.57
N THR A 98 14.06 -11.08 -4.07
CA THR A 98 15.37 -10.95 -4.71
C THR A 98 16.24 -12.16 -4.40
N SER A 99 16.99 -12.63 -5.40
CA SER A 99 18.02 -13.66 -5.22
C SER A 99 19.22 -13.12 -4.42
N PHE A 100 19.91 -14.00 -3.69
CA PHE A 100 21.22 -13.69 -3.11
C PHE A 100 22.29 -13.69 -4.23
N ASP A 101 22.68 -12.50 -4.67
CA ASP A 101 23.80 -12.28 -5.57
C ASP A 101 25.07 -11.85 -4.79
N GLY A 102 26.23 -11.78 -5.46
CA GLY A 102 27.47 -11.34 -4.81
C GLY A 102 27.47 -9.87 -4.35
N SER A 103 26.46 -9.07 -4.75
CA SER A 103 26.29 -7.70 -4.27
C SER A 103 25.52 -7.64 -2.94
N SER A 104 24.60 -8.59 -2.74
CA SER A 104 23.74 -8.72 -1.58
C SER A 104 24.31 -9.59 -0.46
N ASP A 105 25.21 -10.54 -0.74
CA ASP A 105 25.94 -11.29 0.29
C ASP A 105 27.43 -10.91 0.27
N LYS A 106 27.83 -10.06 1.22
CA LYS A 106 29.22 -9.63 1.40
C LYS A 106 29.83 -10.37 2.58
N GLN A 107 30.88 -11.12 2.28
CA GLN A 107 31.64 -11.89 3.26
C GLN A 107 33.05 -11.32 3.35
N LEU A 108 33.54 -11.12 4.57
CA LEU A 108 34.91 -10.76 4.85
C LEU A 108 35.43 -11.69 5.93
N HIS A 109 36.46 -12.45 5.59
CA HIS A 109 37.17 -13.35 6.50
C HIS A 109 38.62 -12.88 6.56
N SER A 110 39.08 -12.50 7.74
CA SER A 110 40.47 -12.18 8.02
C SER A 110 41.06 -13.26 8.92
N PRO A 111 41.72 -14.29 8.34
CA PRO A 111 42.32 -15.36 9.13
C PRO A 111 43.51 -14.83 9.94
N PHE A 112 43.87 -15.55 11.00
CA PHE A 112 45.11 -15.30 11.71
C PHE A 112 46.31 -15.46 10.75
N ARG A 113 47.28 -14.55 10.80
CA ARG A 113 48.53 -14.65 10.01
C ARG A 113 49.74 -14.53 10.91
N GLY A 114 50.53 -15.61 10.99
CA GLY A 114 51.94 -15.56 11.39
C GLY A 114 52.27 -15.35 12.88
N SER A 115 51.30 -15.34 13.79
CA SER A 115 51.55 -15.19 15.23
C SER A 115 50.95 -16.37 16.01
N PHE A 116 51.82 -17.17 16.65
CA PHE A 116 51.43 -18.33 17.47
C PHE A 116 50.92 -17.91 18.85
N LEU A 117 51.49 -16.83 19.43
CA LEU A 117 51.22 -16.36 20.79
C LEU A 117 50.03 -15.38 20.88
N SER A 118 49.74 -14.67 19.79
CA SER A 118 48.62 -13.72 19.71
C SER A 118 47.81 -14.00 18.45
N LYS A 119 46.63 -14.58 18.62
CA LYS A 119 45.70 -14.93 17.55
C LYS A 119 44.61 -13.87 17.47
N HIS A 120 44.41 -13.34 16.27
CA HIS A 120 43.31 -12.43 15.97
C HIS A 120 42.57 -12.94 14.74
N GLU A 121 41.28 -13.20 14.89
CA GLU A 121 40.39 -13.66 13.82
C GLU A 121 39.18 -12.74 13.74
N PHE A 122 38.84 -12.32 12.53
CA PHE A 122 37.69 -11.45 12.28
C PHE A 122 36.87 -11.99 11.11
N ASP A 123 35.61 -12.28 11.42
CA ASP A 123 34.60 -12.72 10.46
C ASP A 123 33.46 -11.73 10.41
N SER A 124 33.08 -11.35 9.20
CA SER A 124 31.93 -10.49 8.93
C SER A 124 31.12 -11.02 7.77
N ARG A 125 29.80 -11.12 7.95
CA ARG A 125 28.87 -11.38 6.87
C ARG A 125 27.73 -10.36 6.88
N ALA A 126 27.50 -9.72 5.74
CA ALA A 126 26.43 -8.76 5.55
C ALA A 126 25.51 -9.23 4.41
N VAL A 127 24.23 -9.40 4.70
CA VAL A 127 23.23 -9.91 3.75
C VAL A 127 22.12 -8.89 3.53
N SER A 128 21.68 -8.71 2.29
CA SER A 128 20.49 -7.91 1.97
C SER A 128 19.47 -8.69 1.15
N GLN A 129 18.18 -8.57 1.46
CA GLN A 129 17.12 -9.23 0.68
C GLN A 129 15.87 -8.35 0.58
N GLY A 130 15.25 -8.33 -0.61
CA GLY A 130 13.99 -7.67 -0.87
C GLY A 130 12.86 -8.69 -1.07
N PHE A 131 11.68 -8.38 -0.53
CA PHE A 131 10.45 -9.13 -0.74
C PHE A 131 9.36 -8.20 -1.27
N LEU A 132 8.57 -8.68 -2.23
CA LEU A 132 7.45 -7.98 -2.81
C LEU A 132 6.20 -8.86 -2.72
N VAL A 133 5.13 -8.30 -2.16
CA VAL A 133 3.79 -8.90 -2.16
C VAL A 133 2.85 -7.92 -2.85
N VAL A 134 2.06 -8.43 -3.79
CA VAL A 134 1.12 -7.65 -4.60
C VAL A 134 -0.28 -8.22 -4.41
N ASN A 135 -1.14 -7.42 -3.79
CA ASN A 135 -2.53 -7.72 -3.50
C ASN A 135 -3.44 -6.89 -4.43
N ASN A 136 -4.68 -7.35 -4.58
CA ASN A 136 -5.71 -6.65 -5.34
C ASN A 136 -7.07 -6.76 -4.65
N ASP A 137 -7.92 -5.75 -4.84
CA ASP A 137 -9.30 -5.69 -4.31
C ASP A 137 -10.34 -6.10 -5.37
N MET A 138 -10.07 -7.18 -6.13
CA MET A 138 -11.04 -7.69 -7.11
C MET A 138 -11.91 -8.81 -6.56
N HIS A 139 -11.49 -9.46 -5.48
CA HIS A 139 -12.24 -10.57 -4.91
C HIS A 139 -13.58 -10.09 -4.35
N GLY A 140 -14.69 -10.57 -4.93
CA GLY A 140 -16.04 -10.19 -4.53
C GLY A 140 -16.63 -8.99 -5.28
N GLN A 141 -15.85 -8.34 -6.17
CA GLN A 141 -16.39 -7.26 -7.01
C GLN A 141 -17.39 -7.80 -8.05
N ILE A 142 -18.51 -7.10 -8.27
CA ILE A 142 -19.55 -7.54 -9.21
C ILE A 142 -19.00 -7.47 -10.63
N LYS A 143 -18.93 -8.62 -11.32
CA LYS A 143 -18.49 -8.75 -12.71
C LYS A 143 -19.63 -8.53 -13.68
N SER A 144 -20.74 -9.25 -13.48
CA SER A 144 -21.94 -9.06 -14.29
C SER A 144 -23.22 -9.50 -13.59
N GLN A 145 -24.34 -8.91 -14.00
CA GLN A 145 -25.67 -9.30 -13.59
C GLN A 145 -26.51 -9.58 -14.83
N SER A 146 -27.19 -10.71 -14.84
CA SER A 146 -28.07 -11.10 -15.94
C SER A 146 -29.42 -11.61 -15.44
N SER A 147 -30.47 -11.27 -16.16
CA SER A 147 -31.81 -11.82 -15.96
C SER A 147 -32.24 -12.61 -17.19
N TYR A 148 -32.91 -13.74 -16.95
CA TYR A 148 -33.38 -14.67 -17.96
C TYR A 148 -34.87 -14.93 -17.77
N ALA A 149 -35.57 -15.18 -18.87
CA ALA A 149 -36.96 -15.59 -18.83
C ALA A 149 -37.10 -17.00 -18.23
N GLU A 150 -38.26 -17.32 -17.65
CA GLU A 150 -38.58 -18.70 -17.23
C GLU A 150 -38.64 -19.67 -18.42
N ASN A 151 -39.17 -19.20 -19.55
CA ASN A 151 -39.37 -20.03 -20.75
C ASN A 151 -38.12 -20.15 -21.62
N ASP A 152 -37.16 -19.24 -21.47
CA ASP A 152 -35.91 -19.21 -22.25
C ASP A 152 -34.72 -18.96 -21.31
N PRO A 153 -34.00 -20.04 -20.93
CA PRO A 153 -32.86 -19.94 -20.03
C PRO A 153 -31.56 -19.50 -20.71
N LEU A 154 -31.54 -19.35 -22.04
CA LEU A 154 -30.34 -19.04 -22.81
C LEU A 154 -30.26 -17.55 -23.15
N THR A 155 -31.38 -16.94 -23.51
CA THR A 155 -31.44 -15.55 -23.94
C THR A 155 -31.55 -14.60 -22.74
N ARG A 156 -30.63 -13.65 -22.64
CA ARG A 156 -30.60 -12.63 -21.59
C ARG A 156 -31.60 -11.52 -21.91
N ILE A 157 -32.43 -11.15 -20.94
CA ILE A 157 -33.35 -10.01 -21.06
C ILE A 157 -32.63 -8.72 -20.70
N ASN A 158 -31.99 -8.72 -19.52
CA ASN A 158 -31.13 -7.64 -19.05
C ASN A 158 -29.74 -8.21 -18.79
N TYR A 159 -28.72 -7.46 -19.17
CA TYR A 159 -27.32 -7.76 -18.90
C TYR A 159 -26.58 -6.49 -18.50
N THR A 160 -26.06 -6.45 -17.29
CA THR A 160 -25.15 -5.39 -16.84
C THR A 160 -23.77 -5.99 -16.64
N ARG A 161 -22.73 -5.37 -17.20
CA ARG A 161 -21.33 -5.76 -17.01
C ARG A 161 -20.51 -4.58 -16.56
N ASN A 162 -19.73 -4.80 -15.50
CA ASN A 162 -18.82 -3.82 -14.95
C ASN A 162 -17.39 -4.17 -15.39
N TYR A 163 -16.66 -3.15 -15.81
CA TYR A 163 -15.24 -3.23 -16.13
C TYR A 163 -14.48 -2.39 -15.12
N TYR A 164 -13.53 -3.04 -14.45
CA TYR A 164 -12.64 -2.39 -13.50
C TYR A 164 -11.27 -2.24 -14.14
N ARG A 165 -10.58 -1.19 -13.71
CA ARG A 165 -9.19 -0.88 -14.00
C ARG A 165 -8.38 -0.96 -12.73
N ASN A 166 -7.06 -0.95 -12.88
CA ASN A 166 -6.11 -1.02 -11.78
C ASN A 166 -6.21 -2.36 -11.03
N THR A 167 -6.16 -3.47 -11.79
CA THR A 167 -6.33 -4.84 -11.28
C THR A 167 -5.00 -5.60 -11.15
N GLY A 168 -3.86 -4.90 -11.24
CA GLY A 168 -2.52 -5.48 -11.18
C GLY A 168 -1.98 -6.07 -12.49
N GLU A 169 -2.82 -6.34 -13.51
CA GLU A 169 -2.38 -6.95 -14.79
C GLU A 169 -1.32 -6.13 -15.54
N LYS A 170 -1.46 -4.80 -15.52
CA LYS A 170 -0.53 -3.84 -16.13
C LYS A 170 0.32 -3.10 -15.09
N GLY A 171 0.21 -3.48 -13.82
CA GLY A 171 0.89 -2.85 -12.70
C GLY A 171 0.84 -1.33 -12.72
N LEU A 172 2.00 -0.68 -12.55
CA LEU A 172 2.15 0.78 -12.53
C LEU A 172 2.03 1.45 -13.91
N ASP A 173 1.96 0.69 -15.01
CA ASP A 173 1.83 1.24 -16.35
C ASP A 173 0.38 1.62 -16.69
N GLU A 174 -0.57 1.20 -15.87
CA GLU A 174 -1.97 1.58 -16.02
C GLU A 174 -2.20 3.02 -15.51
N LYS A 175 -2.12 4.00 -16.42
CA LYS A 175 -2.33 5.42 -16.12
C LYS A 175 -3.78 5.86 -16.32
N PHE A 176 -4.24 6.76 -15.46
CA PHE A 176 -5.48 7.51 -15.54
C PHE A 176 -5.20 8.95 -15.96
N ASP A 177 -6.14 9.55 -16.67
CA ASP A 177 -6.05 10.94 -17.09
C ASP A 177 -6.59 11.85 -15.99
N PHE A 178 -5.74 12.73 -15.47
CA PHE A 178 -6.08 13.69 -14.43
C PHE A 178 -6.07 15.11 -14.95
N ALA A 179 -7.14 15.86 -14.70
CA ALA A 179 -7.18 17.28 -14.96
C ALA A 179 -6.66 18.05 -13.74
N HIS A 180 -5.64 18.89 -13.96
CA HIS A 180 -5.04 19.72 -12.91
C HIS A 180 -5.59 21.15 -12.94
N ALA A 181 -6.30 21.56 -11.88
CA ALA A 181 -6.78 22.93 -11.73
C ALA A 181 -5.63 23.96 -11.70
N SER A 182 -4.54 23.63 -10.99
CA SER A 182 -3.35 24.50 -10.85
C SER A 182 -2.61 24.76 -12.17
N LEU A 183 -2.83 23.93 -13.19
CA LEU A 183 -2.22 24.03 -14.51
C LEU A 183 -3.23 24.50 -15.57
N GLY A 184 -4.30 25.19 -15.18
CA GLY A 184 -5.31 25.71 -16.10
C GLY A 184 -6.12 24.61 -16.79
N GLY A 185 -6.29 23.45 -16.16
CA GLY A 185 -7.04 22.31 -16.71
C GLY A 185 -6.24 21.38 -17.61
N GLN A 186 -4.90 21.45 -17.59
CA GLN A 186 -4.06 20.51 -18.33
C GLN A 186 -4.30 19.07 -17.84
N VAL A 187 -4.48 18.16 -18.80
CA VAL A 187 -4.62 16.71 -18.53
C VAL A 187 -3.24 16.07 -18.49
N LYS A 188 -2.93 15.36 -17.40
CA LYS A 188 -1.70 14.59 -17.24
C LYS A 188 -2.00 13.15 -16.81
N PRO A 189 -1.24 12.16 -17.31
CA PRO A 189 -1.40 10.78 -16.89
C PRO A 189 -0.81 10.57 -15.49
N GLY A 190 -1.52 9.83 -14.64
CA GLY A 190 -1.10 9.48 -13.27
C GLY A 190 -1.60 8.12 -12.82
N ASN A 191 -1.19 7.66 -11.65
CA ASN A 191 -1.69 6.43 -11.04
C ASN A 191 -2.86 6.75 -10.09
N MET A 192 -3.82 5.84 -9.98
CA MET A 192 -4.96 5.98 -9.05
C MET A 192 -5.25 4.64 -8.36
N GLY A 193 -5.64 4.69 -7.09
CA GLY A 193 -6.06 3.50 -6.35
C GLY A 193 -4.93 2.50 -6.07
N ILE A 194 -3.70 2.98 -5.89
CA ILE A 194 -2.55 2.11 -5.57
C ILE A 194 -2.00 2.54 -4.23
N ASP A 195 -2.01 1.64 -3.26
CA ASP A 195 -1.35 1.83 -1.98
C ASP A 195 -0.03 1.06 -1.98
N ILE A 196 1.05 1.75 -1.62
CA ILE A 196 2.39 1.18 -1.57
C ILE A 196 2.94 1.38 -0.17
N GLU A 197 3.19 0.27 0.52
CA GLU A 197 3.85 0.26 1.82
C GLU A 197 5.23 -0.34 1.68
N ILE A 198 6.22 0.30 2.32
CA ILE A 198 7.61 -0.13 2.33
C ILE A 198 8.08 -0.15 3.76
N MET A 199 8.62 -1.28 4.19
CA MET A 199 9.23 -1.45 5.50
C MET A 199 10.63 -2.03 5.32
N THR A 200 11.62 -1.42 5.99
CA THR A 200 12.99 -1.92 6.01
C THR A 200 13.36 -2.27 7.44
N ASP A 201 13.78 -3.52 7.65
CA ASP A 201 14.35 -4.00 8.90
C ASP A 201 15.86 -4.15 8.76
N THR A 202 16.59 -3.74 9.79
CA THR A 202 18.05 -3.80 9.84
C THR A 202 18.48 -4.37 11.18
N ARG A 203 19.28 -5.43 11.16
CA ARG A 203 19.79 -6.08 12.38
C ARG A 203 21.30 -6.30 12.29
N GLU A 204 21.97 -6.13 13.43
CA GLU A 204 23.38 -6.44 13.63
C GLU A 204 23.53 -7.35 14.85
N PHE A 205 24.36 -8.38 14.71
CA PHE A 205 24.77 -9.28 15.77
C PHE A 205 26.29 -9.35 15.78
N SER A 206 26.92 -9.09 16.93
CA SER A 206 28.37 -9.14 17.09
C SER A 206 28.73 -9.94 18.33
N VAL A 207 29.63 -10.91 18.17
CA VAL A 207 30.18 -11.71 19.26
C VAL A 207 31.67 -11.48 19.29
N LYS A 208 32.16 -10.98 20.42
CA LYS A 208 33.59 -10.84 20.69
C LYS A 208 33.98 -11.79 21.81
N SER A 209 34.85 -12.74 21.49
CA SER A 209 35.44 -13.66 22.45
C SER A 209 36.89 -13.28 22.69
N ASN A 210 37.28 -13.21 23.96
CA ASN A 210 38.66 -13.03 24.38
C ASN A 210 39.05 -14.23 25.26
N SER A 211 40.05 -14.99 24.83
CA SER A 211 40.59 -16.12 25.58
C SER A 211 42.06 -15.85 25.92
N GLU A 212 42.41 -16.13 27.17
CA GLU A 212 43.79 -16.14 27.63
C GLU A 212 44.09 -17.53 28.19
N GLU A 213 45.06 -18.21 27.59
CA GLU A 213 45.46 -19.55 27.99
C GLU A 213 46.95 -19.55 28.29
N VAL A 214 47.38 -20.24 29.35
CA VAL A 214 48.80 -20.48 29.61
C VAL A 214 49.05 -21.96 29.35
N GLN A 215 49.82 -22.25 28.30
CA GLN A 215 50.17 -23.62 27.96
C GLN A 215 51.56 -23.92 28.52
N ALA A 216 51.64 -24.94 29.37
CA ALA A 216 52.89 -25.43 29.96
C ALA A 216 53.13 -26.88 29.53
N GLN A 217 54.32 -27.15 29.02
CA GLN A 217 54.72 -28.45 28.50
C GLN A 217 56.16 -28.74 28.96
N VAL A 218 56.48 -30.02 29.17
CA VAL A 218 57.86 -30.45 29.47
C VAL A 218 58.31 -31.40 28.36
N ASP A 219 59.24 -30.93 27.53
CA ASP A 219 59.81 -31.75 26.47
C ASP A 219 61.11 -32.41 26.96
N LEU A 220 61.30 -33.69 26.65
CA LEU A 220 62.51 -34.43 27.03
C LEU A 220 63.47 -34.47 25.85
N LEU A 221 64.61 -33.79 25.98
CA LEU A 221 65.69 -33.88 25.00
C LEU A 221 66.62 -35.04 25.38
N PHE A 222 66.68 -36.06 24.52
CA PHE A 222 67.54 -37.22 24.71
C PHE A 222 68.90 -37.00 24.03
N LEU A 223 69.96 -36.83 24.82
CA LEU A 223 71.36 -36.95 24.38
C LEU A 223 71.88 -38.34 24.79
N THR A 224 72.89 -38.85 24.09
CA THR A 224 73.35 -40.26 24.15
C THR A 224 73.58 -40.85 25.56
N LEU A 225 73.82 -40.03 26.59
CA LEU A 225 73.97 -40.45 27.99
C LEU A 225 73.19 -39.59 29.00
N ILE A 226 72.48 -38.55 28.57
CA ILE A 226 71.83 -37.58 29.46
C ILE A 226 70.46 -37.20 28.86
N THR A 227 69.41 -37.33 29.67
CA THR A 227 68.09 -36.79 29.37
C THR A 227 67.94 -35.44 30.06
N ILE A 228 67.67 -34.38 29.30
CA ILE A 228 67.46 -33.03 29.84
C ILE A 228 65.97 -32.68 29.68
N PRO A 229 65.22 -32.45 30.77
CA PRO A 229 63.88 -31.90 30.69
C PRO A 229 63.94 -30.41 30.36
N ILE A 230 63.19 -29.99 29.36
CA ILE A 230 63.04 -28.59 28.95
C ILE A 230 61.60 -28.18 29.26
N PRO A 231 61.34 -27.55 30.43
CA PRO A 231 60.04 -26.97 30.69
C PRO A 231 59.85 -25.73 29.80
N THR A 232 58.72 -25.67 29.10
CA THR A 232 58.28 -24.50 28.35
C THR A 232 56.92 -24.08 28.87
N ALA A 233 56.72 -22.77 29.04
CA ALA A 233 55.43 -22.20 29.35
C ALA A 233 55.26 -20.92 28.53
N TYR A 234 54.15 -20.79 27.83
CA TYR A 234 53.86 -19.61 27.03
C TYR A 234 52.38 -19.22 27.13
N PRO A 235 52.08 -17.92 27.26
CA PRO A 235 50.72 -17.42 27.16
C PRO A 235 50.28 -17.37 25.70
N VAL A 236 49.06 -17.81 25.45
CA VAL A 236 48.35 -17.68 24.18
C VAL A 236 47.15 -16.78 24.41
N GLN A 237 47.13 -15.63 23.75
CA GLN A 237 45.97 -14.75 23.71
C GLN A 237 45.23 -14.94 22.40
N SER A 238 43.92 -15.09 22.45
CA SER A 238 43.06 -15.25 21.28
C SER A 238 41.88 -14.29 21.34
N VAL A 239 41.78 -13.42 20.35
CA VAL A 239 40.63 -12.55 20.12
C VAL A 239 39.92 -13.00 18.85
N THR A 240 38.66 -13.36 18.99
CA THR A 240 37.79 -13.74 17.86
C THR A 240 36.60 -12.80 17.84
N GLU A 241 36.34 -12.18 16.70
CA GLU A 241 35.21 -11.29 16.48
C GLU A 241 34.38 -11.77 15.29
N ASN A 242 33.12 -12.11 15.56
CA ASN A 242 32.16 -12.58 14.55
C ASN A 242 31.01 -11.60 14.46
N THR A 243 30.83 -11.00 13.28
CA THR A 243 29.79 -10.00 13.00
C THR A 243 28.84 -10.47 11.91
N TYR A 244 27.55 -10.32 12.15
CA TYR A 244 26.48 -10.61 11.21
C TYR A 244 25.58 -9.39 11.06
N ARG A 245 25.36 -8.96 9.83
CA ARG A 245 24.46 -7.85 9.48
C ARG A 245 23.43 -8.34 8.48
N ALA A 246 22.18 -7.96 8.68
CA ALA A 246 21.14 -8.23 7.71
C ALA A 246 20.23 -7.02 7.52
N VAL A 247 19.88 -6.79 6.26
CA VAL A 247 18.91 -5.77 5.84
C VAL A 247 17.82 -6.44 5.01
N THR A 248 16.57 -6.33 5.45
CA THR A 248 15.43 -6.87 4.73
C THR A 248 14.48 -5.74 4.38
N THR A 249 14.09 -5.63 3.10
CA THR A 249 13.09 -4.66 2.66
C THR A 249 11.86 -5.39 2.16
N THR A 250 10.71 -5.10 2.76
CA THR A 250 9.41 -5.60 2.36
C THR A 250 8.65 -4.49 1.67
N LYS A 251 8.15 -4.77 0.46
CA LYS A 251 7.25 -3.89 -0.28
C LYS A 251 5.91 -4.59 -0.46
N THR A 252 4.84 -3.97 0.01
CA THR A 252 3.47 -4.43 -0.20
C THR A 252 2.76 -3.44 -1.11
N VAL A 253 2.18 -3.93 -2.20
CA VAL A 253 1.41 -3.12 -3.14
C VAL A 253 -0.03 -3.61 -3.16
N THR A 254 -0.97 -2.74 -2.83
CA THR A 254 -2.40 -3.04 -2.87
C THR A 254 -3.05 -2.25 -3.98
N TYR A 255 -3.59 -2.97 -4.97
CA TYR A 255 -4.32 -2.41 -6.09
C TYR A 255 -5.83 -2.38 -5.78
N HIS A 256 -6.42 -1.19 -5.75
CA HIS A 256 -7.86 -1.00 -5.58
C HIS A 256 -8.58 -0.98 -6.92
N ALA A 257 -9.72 -1.68 -6.98
CA ALA A 257 -10.53 -1.78 -8.18
C ALA A 257 -11.25 -0.46 -8.49
N VAL A 258 -10.89 0.19 -9.60
CA VAL A 258 -11.55 1.43 -10.06
C VAL A 258 -12.54 1.11 -11.17
N LEU A 259 -13.80 1.50 -11.02
CA LEU A 259 -14.82 1.32 -12.06
C LEU A 259 -14.53 2.22 -13.27
N ASP A 260 -14.19 1.61 -14.42
CA ASP A 260 -13.89 2.32 -15.67
C ASP A 260 -15.12 2.46 -16.55
N SER A 261 -15.84 1.35 -16.77
CA SER A 261 -17.02 1.36 -17.60
C SER A 261 -18.08 0.36 -17.19
N VAL A 262 -19.33 0.71 -17.48
CA VAL A 262 -20.51 -0.12 -17.26
C VAL A 262 -21.24 -0.23 -18.58
N VAL A 263 -21.50 -1.47 -19.01
CA VAL A 263 -22.31 -1.76 -20.18
C VAL A 263 -23.62 -2.39 -19.70
N VAL A 264 -24.72 -1.70 -19.95
CA VAL A 264 -26.07 -2.19 -19.68
C VAL A 264 -26.73 -2.51 -21.00
N ILE A 265 -27.31 -3.70 -21.08
CA ILE A 265 -28.14 -4.15 -22.20
C ILE A 265 -29.53 -4.41 -21.64
N ASP A 266 -30.53 -3.68 -22.11
CA ASP A 266 -31.93 -3.91 -21.77
C ASP A 266 -32.74 -4.15 -23.05
N LYS A 267 -33.33 -5.35 -23.19
CA LYS A 267 -34.16 -5.75 -24.33
C LYS A 267 -33.53 -5.49 -25.71
N GLY A 268 -32.20 -5.56 -25.79
CA GLY A 268 -31.43 -5.35 -27.02
C GLY A 268 -30.92 -3.92 -27.23
N SER A 269 -31.32 -2.95 -26.41
CA SER A 269 -30.69 -1.62 -26.39
C SER A 269 -29.45 -1.65 -25.50
N THR A 270 -28.34 -1.06 -25.97
CA THR A 270 -27.06 -1.06 -25.24
C THR A 270 -26.67 0.35 -24.84
N VAL A 271 -26.45 0.57 -23.55
CA VAL A 271 -25.95 1.84 -23.00
C VAL A 271 -24.61 1.57 -22.32
N SER A 272 -23.55 2.20 -22.83
CA SER A 272 -22.23 2.17 -22.20
C SER A 272 -21.93 3.50 -21.53
N THR A 273 -21.56 3.46 -20.26
CA THR A 273 -21.01 4.60 -19.53
C THR A 273 -19.53 4.35 -19.28
N LYS A 274 -18.67 5.34 -19.58
CA LYS A 274 -17.23 5.26 -19.35
C LYS A 274 -16.72 6.53 -18.67
N ASN A 275 -15.94 6.36 -17.61
CA ASN A 275 -15.22 7.45 -16.95
C ASN A 275 -13.92 7.73 -17.72
N LEU A 276 -13.66 8.99 -18.06
CA LEU A 276 -12.51 9.36 -18.89
C LEU A 276 -11.46 10.13 -18.11
N VAL A 277 -11.86 11.24 -17.50
CA VAL A 277 -10.95 12.19 -16.84
C VAL A 277 -11.36 12.36 -15.39
N TYR A 278 -10.37 12.33 -14.51
CA TYR A 278 -10.53 12.48 -13.08
C TYR A 278 -9.93 13.81 -12.63
N ASP A 279 -10.39 14.31 -11.49
CA ASP A 279 -9.82 15.48 -10.85
C ASP A 279 -8.53 15.09 -10.12
N ALA A 280 -7.44 15.83 -10.35
CA ALA A 280 -6.14 15.48 -9.78
C ALA A 280 -6.08 15.55 -8.25
N GLU A 281 -6.90 16.39 -7.64
CA GLU A 281 -6.87 16.63 -6.20
C GLU A 281 -7.89 15.79 -5.44
N THR A 282 -9.10 15.63 -5.98
CA THR A 282 -10.19 14.88 -5.30
C THR A 282 -10.36 13.45 -5.81
N GLY A 283 -9.82 13.11 -6.98
CA GLY A 283 -10.06 11.82 -7.64
C GLY A 283 -11.49 11.65 -8.20
N ALA A 284 -12.34 12.68 -8.13
CA ALA A 284 -13.70 12.63 -8.66
C ALA A 284 -13.72 12.61 -10.20
N VAL A 285 -14.74 12.00 -10.81
CA VAL A 285 -14.89 11.97 -12.27
C VAL A 285 -15.32 13.34 -12.78
N VAL A 286 -14.46 13.98 -13.59
CA VAL A 286 -14.73 15.26 -14.24
C VAL A 286 -15.44 15.05 -15.57
N VAL A 287 -14.97 14.08 -16.38
CA VAL A 287 -15.58 13.79 -17.68
C VAL A 287 -16.02 12.34 -17.74
N ASN A 288 -17.31 12.14 -17.97
CA ASN A 288 -17.86 10.84 -18.32
C ASN A 288 -18.41 10.86 -19.75
N ARG A 289 -18.45 9.67 -20.36
CA ARG A 289 -19.01 9.44 -21.69
C ARG A 289 -20.11 8.42 -21.60
N THR A 290 -21.30 8.78 -22.06
CA THR A 290 -22.45 7.89 -22.23
C THR A 290 -22.78 7.78 -23.71
N ASN A 291 -23.48 6.71 -24.13
CA ASN A 291 -24.01 6.61 -25.48
C ASN A 291 -25.48 7.00 -25.50
N ASN A 292 -25.92 7.65 -26.58
CA ASN A 292 -27.34 7.93 -26.83
C ASN A 292 -28.02 6.77 -27.58
N GLU A 293 -29.31 6.93 -27.88
CA GLU A 293 -30.14 5.95 -28.62
C GLU A 293 -29.66 5.67 -30.06
N PHE A 294 -28.73 6.47 -30.59
CA PHE A 294 -28.16 6.33 -31.94
C PHE A 294 -26.67 5.91 -31.90
N ASP A 295 -26.21 5.35 -30.79
CA ASP A 295 -24.81 4.93 -30.58
C ASP A 295 -23.77 6.06 -30.72
N LYS A 296 -24.20 7.31 -30.57
CA LYS A 296 -23.30 8.47 -30.56
C LYS A 296 -22.90 8.81 -29.13
N PRO A 297 -21.63 9.18 -28.89
CA PRO A 297 -21.15 9.54 -27.56
C PRO A 297 -21.69 10.91 -27.14
N ILE A 298 -22.21 10.98 -25.93
CA ILE A 298 -22.53 12.20 -25.18
C ILE A 298 -21.51 12.30 -24.05
N TYR A 299 -20.92 13.49 -23.90
CA TYR A 299 -19.98 13.76 -22.82
C TYR A 299 -20.67 14.63 -21.77
N THR A 300 -20.59 14.22 -20.50
CA THR A 300 -21.01 15.06 -19.37
C THR A 300 -19.77 15.51 -18.63
N VAL A 301 -19.71 16.82 -18.34
CA VAL A 301 -18.59 17.42 -17.61
C VAL A 301 -19.10 17.96 -16.28
N ASN A 302 -18.49 17.50 -15.20
CA ASN A 302 -18.73 17.95 -13.84
C ASN A 302 -17.51 18.77 -13.38
N TYR A 303 -17.65 20.09 -13.38
CA TYR A 303 -16.59 20.98 -12.91
C TYR A 303 -16.63 21.13 -11.38
N PRO A 304 -15.55 20.80 -10.66
CA PRO A 304 -15.47 21.06 -9.24
C PRO A 304 -15.57 22.56 -8.94
N ALA A 305 -16.33 22.93 -7.91
CA ALA A 305 -16.57 24.33 -7.56
C ALA A 305 -15.26 25.09 -7.23
N TYR A 306 -14.28 24.40 -6.64
CA TYR A 306 -12.99 24.96 -6.25
C TYR A 306 -12.11 25.41 -7.44
N TRP A 307 -12.42 24.97 -8.66
CA TRP A 307 -11.74 25.43 -9.86
C TRP A 307 -12.11 26.87 -10.21
N ALA A 308 -13.36 27.25 -9.97
CA ALA A 308 -13.86 28.60 -10.22
C ALA A 308 -13.74 29.49 -8.97
N TYR A 309 -13.94 28.90 -7.80
CA TYR A 309 -14.10 29.62 -6.53
C TYR A 309 -12.99 29.32 -5.53
N SER A 310 -12.15 30.32 -5.22
CA SER A 310 -11.05 30.17 -4.25
C SER A 310 -11.53 29.78 -2.85
N GLY A 311 -12.66 30.36 -2.41
CA GLY A 311 -13.29 30.09 -1.12
C GLY A 311 -13.90 28.70 -0.96
N MET A 312 -13.98 27.91 -2.04
CA MET A 312 -14.42 26.50 -1.98
C MET A 312 -13.23 25.55 -2.13
N GLY A 313 -12.04 26.00 -1.76
CA GLY A 313 -10.79 25.25 -1.83
C GLY A 313 -10.79 23.93 -1.06
N LEU A 314 -9.74 23.15 -1.29
CA LEU A 314 -9.56 21.84 -0.67
C LEU A 314 -9.20 22.00 0.81
N ALA A 315 -9.89 21.23 1.67
CA ALA A 315 -9.75 21.35 3.12
C ALA A 315 -8.32 21.13 3.63
N TYR A 316 -7.50 20.29 2.97
CA TYR A 316 -6.13 20.03 3.41
C TYR A 316 -5.25 21.29 3.50
N LYS A 317 -5.64 22.39 2.84
CA LYS A 317 -4.88 23.64 2.85
C LYS A 317 -4.94 24.37 4.18
N ASN A 318 -6.08 24.31 4.87
CA ASN A 318 -6.35 25.12 6.06
C ASN A 318 -6.92 24.34 7.26
N ILE A 319 -7.34 23.09 7.07
CA ILE A 319 -7.87 22.26 8.16
C ILE A 319 -6.81 22.07 9.25
N ASP A 320 -7.24 22.20 10.50
CA ASP A 320 -6.40 22.09 11.72
C ASP A 320 -5.18 23.02 11.75
N ALA A 321 -5.17 24.11 10.96
CA ALA A 321 -4.13 25.11 11.03
C ALA A 321 -4.19 25.87 12.37
N VAL A 322 -3.19 25.68 13.23
CA VAL A 322 -3.10 26.34 14.54
C VAL A 322 -2.02 27.42 14.52
N TYR A 323 -2.41 28.64 14.88
CA TYR A 323 -1.50 29.77 14.99
C TYR A 323 -1.40 30.24 16.44
N ASN A 324 -0.17 30.35 16.93
CA ASN A 324 0.13 30.79 18.28
C ASN A 324 0.61 32.24 18.29
N ASN A 325 0.39 32.94 19.41
CA ASN A 325 0.83 34.34 19.62
C ASN A 325 0.28 35.33 18.59
N VAL A 326 -0.95 35.09 18.14
CA VAL A 326 -1.66 35.98 17.23
C VAL A 326 -2.30 37.11 18.04
N ASN A 327 -1.89 38.35 17.80
CA ASN A 327 -2.51 39.51 18.44
C ASN A 327 -3.43 40.23 17.46
N PHE A 328 -4.60 40.62 17.95
CA PHE A 328 -5.59 41.37 17.20
C PHE A 328 -5.65 42.81 17.71
N LEU A 329 -5.61 43.78 16.80
CA LEU A 329 -5.87 45.19 17.09
C LEU A 329 -6.92 45.71 16.09
N ASP A 330 -8.02 46.25 16.60
CA ASP A 330 -9.14 46.76 15.80
C ASP A 330 -9.64 45.79 14.71
N GLY A 331 -9.72 44.50 15.05
CA GLY A 331 -10.16 43.44 14.13
C GLY A 331 -9.13 43.03 13.07
N LYS A 332 -7.87 43.49 13.18
CA LYS A 332 -6.77 43.10 12.30
C LYS A 332 -5.74 42.29 13.05
N ILE A 333 -5.17 41.28 12.38
CA ILE A 333 -3.99 40.57 12.86
C ILE A 333 -2.80 41.52 12.75
N VAL A 334 -2.16 41.83 13.88
CA VAL A 334 -0.99 42.73 13.95
C VAL A 334 0.30 41.99 14.28
N SER A 335 0.20 40.78 14.82
CA SER A 335 1.35 39.91 15.09
C SER A 335 0.93 38.45 15.05
N GLY A 336 1.93 37.56 15.00
CA GLY A 336 1.74 36.15 14.70
C GLY A 336 2.08 35.92 13.23
N ASN A 337 2.95 34.96 12.94
CA ASN A 337 3.39 34.65 11.59
C ASN A 337 2.29 33.87 10.85
N VAL A 338 1.16 34.54 10.62
CA VAL A 338 -0.03 33.98 9.99
C VAL A 338 0.05 34.24 8.48
N PRO A 339 0.17 33.21 7.64
CA PRO A 339 0.26 33.40 6.19
C PRO A 339 -1.10 33.76 5.60
N ASP A 340 -1.16 34.89 4.89
CA ASP A 340 -2.36 35.38 4.20
C ASP A 340 -2.94 34.37 3.17
N LEU A 341 -2.10 33.47 2.65
CA LEU A 341 -2.48 32.52 1.59
C LEU A 341 -3.33 31.34 2.09
N VAL A 342 -3.38 31.11 3.41
CA VAL A 342 -4.08 29.96 4.00
C VAL A 342 -5.56 30.25 4.23
N PHE A 343 -5.91 31.54 4.35
CA PHE A 343 -7.29 31.95 4.64
C PHE A 343 -8.00 32.49 3.41
N GLU A 344 -9.26 32.12 3.29
CA GLU A 344 -10.21 32.78 2.39
C GLU A 344 -11.22 33.59 3.22
N SER A 345 -11.79 34.63 2.61
CA SER A 345 -12.85 35.41 3.25
C SER A 345 -14.05 34.50 3.52
N GLY A 346 -14.48 34.43 4.78
CA GLY A 346 -15.56 33.55 5.23
C GLY A 346 -15.09 32.32 6.02
N ASP A 347 -13.77 32.06 6.08
CA ASP A 347 -13.24 30.96 6.90
C ASP A 347 -13.54 31.16 8.38
N GLU A 348 -13.89 30.07 9.07
CA GLU A 348 -14.19 30.06 10.49
C GLU A 348 -12.92 29.76 11.31
N LEU A 349 -12.64 30.60 12.30
CA LEU A 349 -11.49 30.46 13.20
C LEU A 349 -11.97 30.23 14.62
N LEU A 350 -11.42 29.20 15.26
CA LEU A 350 -11.68 28.89 16.66
C LEU A 350 -10.58 29.46 17.56
N LEU A 351 -10.96 30.26 18.54
CA LEU A 351 -10.07 30.71 19.61
C LEU A 351 -9.97 29.62 20.68
N MET A 352 -8.83 28.91 20.71
CA MET A 352 -8.59 27.84 21.68
C MET A 352 -8.11 28.35 23.04
N ASN A 353 -7.22 29.36 23.04
CA ASN A 353 -6.67 29.94 24.26
C ASN A 353 -6.62 31.46 24.14
N THR A 354 -7.20 32.16 25.10
CA THR A 354 -7.17 33.62 25.16
C THR A 354 -5.88 34.09 25.85
N GLY A 355 -5.17 35.02 25.21
CA GLY A 355 -4.02 35.68 25.83
C GLY A 355 -4.43 36.59 26.98
N VAL A 356 -3.49 36.89 27.89
CA VAL A 356 -3.73 37.81 29.00
C VAL A 356 -3.61 39.26 28.50
N ALA A 357 -4.58 40.10 28.84
CA ALA A 357 -4.54 41.52 28.46
C ALA A 357 -3.37 42.20 29.18
N PRO A 358 -2.54 43.01 28.49
CA PRO A 358 -1.46 43.73 29.15
C PRO A 358 -2.05 44.64 30.24
N ALA A 359 -1.53 44.53 31.47
CA ALA A 359 -1.99 45.30 32.61
C ALA A 359 -1.53 46.77 32.46
N GLY A 360 -2.42 47.66 32.00
CA GLY A 360 -2.18 49.10 31.90
C GLY A 360 -3.17 49.82 30.98
N CYS A 361 -3.05 51.16 30.84
CA CYS A 361 -3.82 51.98 29.88
C CYS A 361 -3.43 51.75 28.40
N ALA A 362 -2.68 50.69 28.09
CA ALA A 362 -2.31 50.34 26.74
C ALA A 362 -3.46 49.60 26.03
N LEU A 363 -3.47 49.69 24.69
CA LEU A 363 -4.49 49.12 23.81
C LEU A 363 -4.87 47.70 24.21
N LYS A 364 -6.16 47.44 24.35
CA LYS A 364 -6.71 46.15 24.79
C LYS A 364 -6.59 45.14 23.64
N LEU A 365 -5.51 44.37 23.62
CA LEU A 365 -5.18 43.39 22.58
C LEU A 365 -5.84 42.01 22.80
N VAL A 366 -6.98 41.94 23.50
CA VAL A 366 -7.58 40.67 23.93
C VAL A 366 -9.07 40.60 23.61
N SER A 367 -9.49 39.51 22.97
CA SER A 367 -10.90 39.16 22.78
C SER A 367 -11.53 38.89 24.15
N GLY A 368 -12.72 39.45 24.43
CA GLY A 368 -13.44 39.12 25.67
C GLY A 368 -13.69 37.61 25.79
N ASP A 369 -13.69 37.07 27.01
CA ASP A 369 -13.80 35.63 27.34
C ASP A 369 -15.02 34.92 26.71
N SER A 370 -16.00 35.65 26.20
CA SER A 370 -17.21 35.13 25.56
C SER A 370 -17.07 34.87 24.05
N VAL A 371 -16.04 35.40 23.38
CA VAL A 371 -15.86 35.23 21.93
C VAL A 371 -14.95 34.03 21.69
N ARG A 372 -15.53 32.94 21.19
CA ARG A 372 -14.79 31.71 20.83
C ARG A 372 -14.65 31.50 19.33
N MET A 373 -15.51 32.10 18.52
CA MET A 373 -15.46 32.00 17.06
C MET A 373 -15.18 33.37 16.45
N LEU A 374 -14.29 33.38 15.46
CA LEU A 374 -13.98 34.51 14.61
C LEU A 374 -14.17 34.09 13.15
N TRP A 375 -14.35 35.08 12.26
CA TRP A 375 -14.37 34.84 10.83
C TRP A 375 -13.23 35.60 10.17
N ALA A 376 -12.54 34.94 9.24
CA ALA A 376 -11.52 35.59 8.43
C ALA A 376 -12.18 36.50 7.39
N PHE A 377 -11.66 37.71 7.25
CA PHE A 377 -12.10 38.67 6.24
C PHE A 377 -10.89 39.33 5.60
N ASP A 378 -10.66 39.06 4.32
CA ASP A 378 -9.69 39.77 3.52
C ASP A 378 -10.35 40.97 2.82
N ARG A 379 -9.91 42.17 3.21
CA ARG A 379 -10.38 43.45 2.64
C ARG A 379 -9.89 43.67 1.19
N LYS A 380 -8.80 43.02 0.78
CA LYS A 380 -8.19 43.20 -0.56
C LYS A 380 -8.79 42.26 -1.61
N ARG A 381 -9.33 41.12 -1.19
CA ARG A 381 -10.04 40.20 -2.09
C ARG A 381 -11.44 40.71 -2.37
N ASN A 382 -11.71 40.96 -3.65
CA ASN A 382 -13.03 41.36 -4.11
C ASN A 382 -14.02 40.20 -3.92
N SER A 383 -15.28 40.47 -3.57
CA SER A 383 -16.33 39.47 -3.34
C SER A 383 -16.78 38.73 -4.61
N HIS A 384 -16.16 39.02 -5.75
CA HIS A 384 -16.30 38.22 -6.95
C HIS A 384 -15.35 37.03 -6.82
N SER A 385 -15.92 35.91 -6.38
CA SER A 385 -15.24 34.63 -6.11
C SER A 385 -14.55 33.99 -7.32
N LEU A 386 -14.53 34.62 -8.50
CA LEU A 386 -13.84 34.10 -9.67
C LEU A 386 -12.33 34.24 -9.46
N ALA A 387 -11.62 33.11 -9.49
CA ALA A 387 -10.19 33.13 -9.69
C ALA A 387 -9.91 33.90 -10.99
N ASN A 388 -9.30 35.09 -10.89
CA ASN A 388 -8.75 35.77 -12.05
C ASN A 388 -7.52 34.98 -12.52
N SER A 389 -7.74 33.81 -13.13
CA SER A 389 -6.74 33.19 -13.97
C SER A 389 -6.71 34.03 -15.24
N THR A 390 -5.80 35.01 -15.30
CA THR A 390 -5.39 35.60 -16.57
C THR A 390 -4.81 34.47 -17.40
N PHE A 391 -5.62 33.91 -18.30
CA PHE A 391 -5.14 33.03 -19.36
C PHE A 391 -4.29 33.85 -20.34
N PRO A 392 -3.11 33.39 -20.75
CA PRO A 392 -2.43 33.93 -21.94
C PRO A 392 -3.20 33.62 -23.23
#